data_AF-A0A967YXU2-F1
#
_entry.id   AF-A0A967YXU2-F1
#
_cell.length_a   1.000
_cell.length_b   1.000
_cell.length_c   1.000
_cell.angle_alpha   90.00
_cell.angle_beta   90.00
_cell.angle_gamma   90.00
#
_symmetry.space_group_name_H-M   'P 1'
#
loop_
_entity.id
_entity.type
_entity.pdbx_description
1 polymer ?
#
loop_
_entity_poly.entity_id
_entity_poly.type
_entity_poly.pdbx_seq_one_letter_code
_entity_poly.pdbx_strand_id
1 'polypeptide(L)'
;MSSKSIPSEVKKEVERRVTAFNQNVIRNPNIYYLTRYRGRFLYLERYNYGRSVPICRLEYTGSIDNWEFAIFKHSDEQYDPEEWFFPGVGHVDGTVEGAMKAGLDAYPPQRQLLSSTKAFQHRSVIFQSFIWFSKLGAINPAAVEIRVRW
;
A
#
# COMPACT_ATOMS: atom_id res chain seq x y z
N MET A 1 11.10 24.83 20.13
CA MET A 1 10.07 25.74 19.59
C MET A 1 8.69 25.18 19.91
N SER A 2 7.73 25.97 20.38
CA SER A 2 6.43 25.44 20.83
C SER A 2 5.70 24.74 19.68
N SER A 3 5.33 23.48 19.88
CA SER A 3 4.62 22.67 18.90
C SER A 3 3.18 23.13 18.80
N LYS A 4 2.93 24.22 18.06
CA LYS A 4 1.56 24.57 17.67
C LYS A 4 0.99 23.40 16.87
N SER A 5 -0.01 22.75 17.46
CA SER A 5 -0.84 21.74 16.80
C SER A 5 -1.53 22.37 15.58
N ILE A 6 -1.86 21.55 14.59
CA ILE A 6 -2.58 22.01 13.40
C ILE A 6 -3.96 22.56 13.84
N PRO A 7 -4.32 23.81 13.48
CA PRO A 7 -5.63 24.39 13.79
C PRO A 7 -6.79 23.55 13.23
N SER A 8 -7.96 23.62 13.87
CA SER A 8 -9.11 22.79 13.51
C SER A 8 -9.66 23.13 12.12
N GLU A 9 -9.57 24.41 11.74
CA GLU A 9 -10.00 24.99 10.47
C GLU A 9 -9.13 24.44 9.33
N VAL A 10 -7.82 24.36 9.56
CA VAL A 10 -6.85 23.77 8.63
C VAL A 10 -7.15 22.29 8.45
N LYS A 11 -7.42 21.54 9.54
CA LYS A 11 -7.81 20.11 9.42
C LYS A 11 -9.07 19.92 8.58
N LYS A 12 -10.12 20.72 8.82
CA LYS A 12 -11.36 20.66 8.03
C LYS A 12 -11.11 20.91 6.55
N GLU A 13 -10.25 21.89 6.25
CA GLU A 13 -9.87 22.20 4.88
C GLU A 13 -9.07 21.08 4.21
N VAL A 14 -8.12 20.48 4.94
CA VAL A 14 -7.38 19.29 4.48
C VAL A 14 -8.35 18.14 4.19
N GLU A 15 -9.29 17.83 5.09
CA GLU A 15 -10.28 16.78 4.87
C GLU A 15 -11.13 17.02 3.62
N ARG A 16 -11.52 18.29 3.37
CA ARG A 16 -12.26 18.68 2.17
C ARG A 16 -11.45 18.41 0.91
N ARG A 17 -10.17 18.79 0.90
CA ARG A 17 -9.24 18.58 -0.23
C ARG A 17 -8.99 17.09 -0.48
N VAL A 18 -8.73 16.31 0.56
CA VAL A 18 -8.53 14.85 0.47
C VAL A 18 -9.79 14.15 -0.02
N THR A 19 -10.95 14.51 0.51
CA THR A 19 -12.24 13.95 0.05
C THR A 19 -12.48 14.25 -1.42
N ALA A 20 -12.28 15.50 -1.83
CA ALA A 20 -12.41 15.90 -3.24
C ALA A 20 -11.41 15.16 -4.14
N PHE A 21 -10.17 14.94 -3.68
CA PHE A 21 -9.17 14.20 -4.44
C PHE A 21 -9.55 12.72 -4.60
N ASN A 22 -10.00 12.07 -3.53
CA ASN A 22 -10.47 10.69 -3.57
C ASN A 22 -11.65 10.53 -4.55
N GLN A 23 -12.58 11.47 -4.55
CA GLN A 23 -13.76 11.45 -5.43
C GLN A 23 -13.42 11.78 -6.89
N ASN A 24 -12.58 12.78 -7.13
CA ASN A 24 -12.40 13.35 -8.48
C ASN A 24 -11.15 12.85 -9.21
N VAL A 25 -10.13 12.38 -8.49
CA VAL A 25 -8.86 11.91 -9.07
C VAL A 25 -8.77 10.38 -8.97
N ILE A 26 -8.92 9.81 -7.77
CA ILE A 26 -8.81 8.36 -7.58
C ILE A 26 -10.00 7.61 -8.18
N ARG A 27 -11.22 8.10 -7.93
CA ARG A 27 -12.48 7.56 -8.50
C ARG A 27 -12.67 6.04 -8.27
N ASN A 28 -12.13 5.50 -7.18
CA ASN A 28 -12.24 4.09 -6.84
C ASN A 28 -12.55 3.93 -5.35
N PRO A 29 -13.69 3.30 -4.97
CA PRO A 29 -14.06 3.16 -3.56
C PRO A 29 -13.13 2.23 -2.76
N ASN A 30 -12.32 1.40 -3.41
CA ASN A 30 -11.38 0.48 -2.76
C ASN A 30 -9.96 1.05 -2.63
N ILE A 31 -9.74 2.26 -3.16
CA ILE A 31 -8.45 2.95 -3.14
C ILE A 31 -8.70 4.40 -2.74
N TYR A 32 -8.21 4.83 -1.59
CA TYR A 32 -8.40 6.22 -1.15
C TYR A 32 -7.36 6.64 -0.13
N TYR A 33 -7.08 7.93 -0.08
CA TYR A 33 -6.23 8.52 0.94
C TYR A 33 -6.95 8.64 2.27
N LEU A 34 -6.21 8.36 3.34
CA LEU A 34 -6.59 8.50 4.73
C LEU A 34 -5.66 9.52 5.40
N THR A 35 -6.23 10.35 6.25
CA THR A 35 -5.52 11.37 7.02
C THR A 35 -5.38 10.92 8.47
N ARG A 36 -4.20 11.16 9.05
CA ARG A 36 -3.96 10.96 10.48
C ARG A 36 -3.14 12.10 11.03
N TYR A 37 -3.66 12.81 12.03
CA TYR A 37 -2.98 13.97 12.62
C TYR A 37 -2.25 13.63 13.92
N ARG A 38 -1.02 14.12 14.09
CA ARG A 38 -0.27 14.03 15.35
C ARG A 38 0.57 15.29 15.57
N GLY A 39 0.17 16.11 16.54
CA GLY A 39 0.81 17.40 16.79
C GLY A 39 0.67 18.32 15.58
N ARG A 40 1.82 18.72 15.01
CA ARG A 40 1.90 19.55 13.80
C ARG A 40 2.00 18.75 12.49
N PHE A 41 1.98 17.42 12.58
CA PHE A 41 2.16 16.54 11.43
C PHE A 41 0.82 15.98 10.95
N LEU A 42 0.67 15.90 9.64
CA LEU A 42 -0.32 15.10 8.93
C LEU A 42 0.39 13.90 8.31
N TYR A 43 -0.09 12.70 8.59
CA TYR A 43 0.34 11.47 7.96
C TYR A 43 -0.70 11.11 6.91
N LEU A 44 -0.25 10.97 5.67
CA LEU A 44 -1.06 10.49 4.57
C LEU A 44 -0.75 9.02 4.35
N GLU A 45 -1.78 8.21 4.54
CA GLU A 45 -1.77 6.80 4.21
C GLU A 45 -2.72 6.58 3.04
N ARG A 46 -2.52 5.50 2.29
CA ARG A 46 -3.46 5.07 1.27
C ARG A 46 -4.05 3.73 1.62
N TYR A 47 -5.37 3.66 1.69
CA TYR A 47 -6.08 2.41 1.75
C TYR A 47 -6.10 1.77 0.37
N ASN A 48 -5.65 0.51 0.29
CA ASN A 48 -5.62 -0.30 -0.92
C ASN A 48 -6.22 -1.68 -0.58
N TYR A 49 -7.44 -1.97 -1.04
CA TYR A 49 -8.05 -3.31 -1.00
C TYR A 49 -7.91 -4.04 0.36
N GLY A 50 -8.25 -3.39 1.48
CA GLY A 50 -8.18 -4.01 2.80
C GLY A 50 -6.96 -3.64 3.64
N ARG A 51 -5.98 -2.92 3.09
CA ARG A 51 -4.74 -2.56 3.80
C ARG A 51 -4.45 -1.08 3.68
N SER A 52 -4.08 -0.44 4.80
CA SER A 52 -3.50 0.91 4.78
C SER A 52 -2.00 0.82 4.56
N VAL A 53 -1.46 1.62 3.64
CA VAL A 53 -0.01 1.76 3.42
C VAL A 53 0.42 3.20 3.67
N PRO A 54 1.52 3.45 4.40
CA PRO A 54 2.06 4.79 4.56
C PRO A 54 2.59 5.31 3.22
N ILE A 55 2.37 6.61 2.94
CA ILE A 55 2.80 7.25 1.70
C ILE A 55 3.76 8.39 2.01
N CYS A 56 3.30 9.39 2.75
CA CYS A 56 4.10 10.55 3.10
C CYS A 56 3.62 11.19 4.40
N ARG A 57 4.43 12.10 4.93
CA ARG A 57 4.13 12.95 6.08
C ARG A 57 4.32 14.40 5.66
N LEU A 58 3.40 15.25 6.10
CA LEU A 58 3.43 16.69 5.92
C LEU A 58 3.59 17.38 7.29
N GLU A 59 4.54 18.31 7.42
CA GLU A 59 4.67 19.18 8.58
C GLU A 59 3.99 20.53 8.30
N TYR A 60 3.08 20.93 9.18
CA TYR A 60 2.42 22.22 9.08
C TYR A 60 3.36 23.36 9.50
N THR A 61 3.65 24.27 8.55
CA THR A 61 4.56 25.40 8.78
C THR A 61 3.85 26.67 9.28
N GLY A 62 2.51 26.66 9.34
CA GLY A 62 1.70 27.84 9.69
C GLY A 62 0.80 28.34 8.56
N SER A 63 0.92 27.76 7.35
CA SER A 63 0.07 28.06 6.20
C SER A 63 -0.55 26.78 5.64
N ILE A 64 -1.77 26.86 5.11
CA ILE A 64 -2.45 25.73 4.46
C ILE A 64 -1.81 25.35 3.12
N ASP A 65 -1.17 26.31 2.45
CA ASP A 65 -0.60 26.13 1.12
C ASP A 65 0.92 25.91 1.15
N ASN A 66 1.52 25.78 2.34
CA ASN A 66 2.96 25.52 2.48
C ASN A 66 3.24 24.53 3.64
N TRP A 67 3.61 23.30 3.29
CA TRP A 67 3.91 22.21 4.22
C TRP A 67 5.23 21.57 3.84
N GLU A 68 6.03 21.19 4.84
CA GLU A 68 7.26 20.43 4.58
C GLU A 68 6.89 18.97 4.29
N PHE A 69 7.43 18.42 3.22
CA PHE A 69 7.12 17.08 2.73
C PHE A 69 8.18 16.07 3.13
N ALA A 70 7.77 14.86 3.50
CA ALA A 70 8.64 13.71 3.68
C ALA A 70 7.97 12.45 3.11
N ILE A 71 8.63 11.77 2.18
CA ILE A 71 8.16 10.50 1.62
C ILE A 71 8.47 9.35 2.58
N PHE A 72 7.61 8.34 2.63
CA PHE A 72 7.86 7.13 3.41
C PHE A 72 8.76 6.14 2.67
N LYS A 73 9.94 5.83 3.18
CA LYS A 73 10.86 4.85 2.60
C LYS A 73 10.60 3.46 3.18
N HIS A 74 10.18 2.53 2.34
CA HIS A 74 9.94 1.15 2.73
C HIS A 74 11.20 0.37 3.12
N SER A 75 12.38 0.75 2.61
CA SER A 75 13.66 0.11 2.95
C SER A 75 13.99 0.22 4.45
N ASP A 76 13.69 1.38 5.02
CA ASP A 76 14.11 1.76 6.38
C ASP A 76 12.91 2.03 7.31
N GLU A 77 11.70 1.81 6.79
CA GLU A 77 10.39 2.05 7.43
C GLU A 77 10.27 3.45 8.07
N GLN A 78 10.82 4.47 7.42
CA GLN A 78 10.94 5.83 7.96
C GLN A 78 10.48 6.90 6.96
N TYR A 79 10.07 8.06 7.49
CA TYR A 79 9.78 9.24 6.68
C TYR A 79 11.05 10.07 6.49
N ASP A 80 11.41 10.34 5.24
CA ASP A 80 12.65 11.03 4.88
C ASP A 80 12.32 12.34 4.16
N PRO A 81 12.56 13.52 4.78
CA PRO A 81 12.35 14.81 4.15
C PRO A 81 13.42 15.17 3.11
N GLU A 82 14.60 14.55 3.20
CA GLU A 82 15.73 14.84 2.30
C GLU A 82 15.72 13.92 1.07
N GLU A 83 14.83 12.92 1.03
CA GLU A 83 14.69 12.03 -0.10
C GLU A 83 14.09 12.79 -1.29
N TRP A 84 14.95 13.11 -2.25
CA TRP A 84 14.61 13.87 -3.45
C TRP A 84 14.55 12.99 -4.71
N PHE A 85 14.97 11.73 -4.62
CA PHE A 85 15.08 10.81 -5.75
C PHE A 85 13.96 9.77 -5.76
N PHE A 86 12.73 10.23 -5.99
CA PHE A 86 11.56 9.37 -6.11
C PHE A 86 10.62 9.81 -7.25
N PRO A 87 9.84 8.89 -7.83
CA PRO A 87 8.84 9.24 -8.85
C PRO A 87 7.78 10.18 -8.26
N GLY A 88 7.46 11.28 -8.94
CA GLY A 88 6.46 12.24 -8.47
C GLY A 88 7.00 13.41 -7.65
N VAL A 89 8.32 13.53 -7.45
CA VAL A 89 8.94 14.68 -6.76
C VAL A 89 8.53 16.03 -7.37
N GLY A 90 8.29 16.09 -8.69
CA GLY A 90 7.83 17.29 -9.39
C GLY A 90 6.42 17.77 -9.00
N HIS A 91 5.67 16.97 -8.23
CA HIS A 91 4.39 17.36 -7.66
C HIS A 91 4.50 17.94 -6.25
N VAL A 92 5.68 17.88 -5.61
CA VAL A 92 5.89 18.43 -4.27
C VAL A 92 6.02 19.96 -4.37
N ASP A 93 4.89 20.64 -4.17
CA ASP A 93 4.75 22.10 -4.26
C ASP A 93 4.42 22.76 -2.92
N GLY A 94 4.48 21.99 -1.82
CA GLY A 94 4.10 22.45 -0.47
C GLY A 94 2.60 22.31 -0.18
N THR A 95 1.78 21.87 -1.14
CA THR A 95 0.35 21.66 -0.95
C THR A 95 0.02 20.20 -0.62
N VAL A 96 -1.13 19.97 0.01
CA VAL A 96 -1.62 18.63 0.31
C VAL A 96 -1.98 17.87 -0.98
N GLU A 97 -2.53 18.57 -1.97
CA GLU A 97 -2.87 17.99 -3.27
C GLU A 97 -1.62 17.56 -4.06
N GLY A 98 -0.58 18.38 -4.05
CA GLY A 98 0.73 18.05 -4.62
C GLY A 98 1.31 16.79 -3.98
N ALA A 99 1.26 16.71 -2.64
CA ALA A 99 1.71 15.54 -1.90
C ALA A 99 0.92 14.26 -2.24
N MET A 100 -0.41 14.34 -2.43
CA MET A 100 -1.21 13.19 -2.86
C MET A 100 -0.86 12.75 -4.29
N LYS A 101 -0.62 13.68 -5.22
CA LYS A 101 -0.15 13.34 -6.58
C LYS A 101 1.23 12.70 -6.56
N ALA A 102 2.17 13.28 -5.81
CA ALA A 102 3.51 12.74 -5.62
C ALA A 102 3.44 11.29 -5.09
N GLY A 103 2.57 11.03 -4.12
CA GLY A 103 2.37 9.70 -3.56
C GLY A 103 1.77 8.67 -4.54
N LEU A 104 0.95 9.10 -5.51
CA LEU A 104 0.43 8.21 -6.55
C LEU A 104 1.53 7.75 -7.51
N ASP A 105 2.42 8.67 -7.88
CA ASP A 105 3.53 8.38 -8.77
C ASP A 105 4.59 7.53 -8.07
N ALA A 106 4.94 7.88 -6.83
CA ALA A 106 5.95 7.18 -6.03
C ALA A 106 5.55 5.73 -5.76
N TYR A 107 4.29 5.52 -5.38
CA TYR A 107 3.75 4.22 -5.05
C TYR A 107 2.45 4.02 -5.83
N PRO A 108 2.46 3.62 -7.10
CA PRO A 108 1.22 3.42 -7.84
C PRO A 108 0.37 2.32 -7.18
N PRO A 109 -0.96 2.49 -7.10
CA PRO A 109 -1.82 1.45 -6.56
C PRO A 109 -1.70 0.19 -7.41
N GLN A 110 -1.25 -0.89 -6.80
CA GLN A 110 -1.13 -2.18 -7.48
C GLN A 110 -2.53 -2.63 -7.88
N ARG A 111 -2.75 -2.75 -9.19
CA ARG A 111 -3.94 -3.41 -9.73
C ARG A 111 -3.98 -4.82 -9.15
N GLN A 112 -5.13 -5.20 -8.61
CA GLN A 112 -5.35 -6.51 -8.00
C GLN A 112 -5.08 -7.63 -9.04
N LEU A 113 -3.84 -8.08 -9.17
CA LEU A 113 -3.47 -9.30 -9.90
C LEU A 113 -3.61 -10.54 -9.01
N LEU A 114 -4.05 -10.37 -7.76
CA LEU A 114 -4.16 -11.41 -6.74
C LEU A 114 -5.61 -11.83 -6.45
N SER A 115 -6.48 -11.87 -7.45
CA SER A 115 -7.69 -12.71 -7.40
C SER A 115 -7.52 -14.06 -8.13
N SER A 116 -6.44 -14.25 -8.90
CA SER A 116 -6.15 -15.49 -9.62
C SER A 116 -5.17 -16.44 -8.91
N THR A 117 -4.41 -16.00 -7.90
CA THR A 117 -3.47 -16.89 -7.19
C THR A 117 -4.13 -17.78 -6.14
N LYS A 118 -5.36 -17.49 -5.70
CA LYS A 118 -6.16 -18.49 -4.95
C LYS A 118 -6.62 -19.67 -5.82
N ALA A 119 -6.58 -19.56 -7.15
CA ALA A 119 -6.85 -20.67 -8.06
C ALA A 119 -5.62 -21.55 -8.35
N PHE A 120 -4.41 -21.15 -7.93
CA PHE A 120 -3.19 -21.96 -8.09
C PHE A 120 -2.75 -22.68 -6.80
N GLN A 121 -3.45 -22.48 -5.68
CA GLN A 121 -3.21 -23.21 -4.43
C GLN A 121 -4.18 -24.38 -4.21
N HIS A 122 -5.16 -24.57 -5.10
CA HIS A 122 -6.03 -25.77 -5.16
C HIS A 122 -5.74 -26.66 -6.40
N ARG A 123 -4.51 -26.58 -6.93
CA ARG A 123 -3.93 -27.58 -7.84
C ARG A 123 -2.48 -27.93 -7.48
N SER A 124 -2.13 -27.80 -6.20
CA SER A 124 -0.86 -28.28 -5.65
C SER A 124 -1.06 -29.06 -4.34
N VAL A 125 -2.07 -29.93 -4.32
CA VAL A 125 -2.20 -31.02 -3.33
C VAL A 125 -1.67 -32.35 -3.91
N ILE A 126 -0.91 -32.31 -5.00
CA ILE A 126 -0.26 -33.50 -5.58
C ILE A 126 1.29 -33.44 -5.45
N PHE A 127 1.84 -32.52 -4.67
CA PHE A 127 3.30 -32.46 -4.48
C PHE A 127 3.75 -32.16 -3.03
N GLN A 128 3.06 -32.74 -2.04
CA GLN A 128 3.61 -32.92 -0.69
C GLN A 128 3.15 -34.24 -0.03
N SER A 129 3.21 -35.34 -0.77
CA SER A 129 3.32 -36.69 -0.16
C SER A 129 4.55 -37.46 -0.64
N PHE A 130 5.41 -36.82 -1.43
CA PHE A 130 6.63 -37.39 -1.99
C PHE A 130 7.91 -36.95 -1.26
N ILE A 131 7.84 -36.60 0.03
CA ILE A 131 9.03 -36.52 0.92
C ILE A 131 8.66 -37.02 2.33
N TRP A 132 7.92 -38.13 2.40
CA TRP A 132 7.79 -38.93 3.62
C TRP A 132 7.62 -40.43 3.29
N PHE A 133 8.26 -40.91 2.22
CA PHE A 133 8.33 -42.33 1.88
C PHE A 133 9.69 -42.62 1.22
N SER A 134 10.77 -42.35 1.94
CA SER A 134 12.12 -42.84 1.61
C SER A 134 12.84 -43.35 2.86
N LYS A 135 12.05 -43.92 3.79
CA LYS A 135 12.52 -44.71 4.93
C LYS A 135 11.43 -45.72 5.28
N LEU A 136 11.31 -46.76 4.46
CA LEU A 136 10.92 -48.13 4.81
C LEU A 136 10.81 -48.94 3.51
N GLY A 137 11.28 -50.17 3.58
CA GLY A 137 11.74 -50.94 2.43
C GLY A 137 10.65 -51.46 1.50
N ALA A 138 11.10 -51.66 0.26
CA ALA A 138 10.82 -52.79 -0.63
C ALA A 138 9.37 -53.25 -0.83
N ILE A 139 8.76 -52.90 -1.97
CA ILE A 139 7.82 -53.79 -2.68
C ILE A 139 7.89 -53.57 -4.21
N ASN A 140 7.87 -54.69 -4.95
CA ASN A 140 8.06 -54.92 -6.39
C ASN A 140 6.94 -54.31 -7.29
N PRO A 141 7.25 -53.61 -8.40
CA PRO A 141 6.25 -53.03 -9.31
C PRO A 141 5.83 -54.02 -10.41
N ALA A 142 5.02 -55.01 -10.06
CA ALA A 142 4.41 -55.92 -11.05
C ALA A 142 3.02 -56.38 -10.60
N ALA A 143 2.05 -55.46 -10.53
CA ALA A 143 0.61 -55.77 -10.63
C ALA A 143 -0.22 -54.51 -10.34
N VAL A 144 -0.60 -53.74 -11.37
CA VAL A 144 -1.90 -53.03 -11.36
C VAL A 144 -2.41 -53.00 -12.80
N GLU A 145 -3.19 -54.02 -13.15
CA GLU A 145 -3.99 -54.08 -14.37
C GLU A 145 -5.28 -53.27 -14.13
N ILE A 146 -5.42 -52.13 -14.82
CA ILE A 146 -6.64 -51.30 -14.74
C ILE A 146 -7.63 -51.79 -15.80
N ARG A 147 -8.66 -52.49 -15.35
CA ARG A 147 -9.78 -52.93 -16.19
C ARG A 147 -10.85 -51.84 -16.22
N VAL A 148 -10.96 -51.12 -17.34
CA VAL A 148 -12.07 -50.19 -17.61
C VAL A 148 -13.24 -51.00 -18.16
N ARG A 149 -14.38 -50.99 -17.48
CA ARG A 149 -15.67 -51.46 -18.03
C ARG A 149 -16.54 -50.24 -18.31
N TRP A 150 -17.14 -50.30 -19.51
CA TRP A 150 -18.04 -49.33 -20.14
C TRP A 150 -19.28 -49.01 -19.31
#